data_AF-A0A2P7SPA8-F1
#
_entry.id   AF-A0A2P7SPA8-F1
#
_cell.length_a   1.000
_cell.length_b   1.000
_cell.length_c   1.000
_cell.angle_alpha   90.00
_cell.angle_beta   90.00
_cell.angle_gamma   90.00
#
_symmetry.space_group_name_H-M   'P 1'
#
loop_
_entity.id
_entity.type
_entity.pdbx_description
1 polymer ?
#
loop_
_entity_poly.entity_id
_entity_poly.type
_entity_poly.pdbx_seq_one_letter_code
_entity_poly.pdbx_strand_id
1 'polypeptide(L)'
;MVTVYDRTPGISRRELFRRGAGAGALLVVSGTAVLSPRHAWGLETTALKPETMATLIQMARDVYPHDQVPDRFYAIAVKSHDETAARDAAHKELIENGVADLDRRSGAGGYRGLGWEEERVAVLRQIEETPFFQAVRGGLVVGLYNQKEVWPIFGYEGESYSKGGYIARGFDDIEWL
;
A
#
# COMPACT_ATOMS: atom_id res chain seq x y z
N MET A 1 -30.27 11.31 -46.10
CA MET A 1 -29.15 11.41 -45.13
C MET A 1 -29.20 10.14 -44.30
N VAL A 2 -28.30 9.18 -44.54
CA VAL A 2 -28.27 7.90 -43.81
C VAL A 2 -27.28 8.05 -42.67
N THR A 3 -27.77 7.99 -41.44
CA THR A 3 -26.93 7.97 -40.24
C THR A 3 -26.32 6.58 -40.13
N VAL A 4 -25.04 6.45 -40.46
CA VAL A 4 -24.28 5.22 -40.20
C VAL A 4 -23.96 5.19 -38.71
N TYR A 5 -24.57 4.27 -37.96
CA TYR A 5 -24.16 3.98 -36.60
C TYR A 5 -22.84 3.22 -36.65
N ASP A 6 -21.74 3.91 -36.39
CA ASP A 6 -20.44 3.30 -36.22
C ASP A 6 -20.45 2.53 -34.89
N ARG A 7 -20.51 1.20 -34.95
CA ARG A 7 -20.45 0.36 -33.74
C ARG A 7 -19.02 0.39 -33.23
N THR A 8 -18.79 1.11 -32.14
CA THR A 8 -17.51 1.02 -31.41
C THR A 8 -17.24 -0.45 -31.09
N PRO A 9 -16.13 -1.05 -31.57
CA PRO A 9 -15.85 -2.45 -31.31
C PRO A 9 -15.75 -2.67 -29.79
N GLY A 10 -16.53 -3.62 -29.27
CA GLY A 10 -16.44 -4.03 -27.87
C GLY A 10 -15.06 -4.61 -27.55
N ILE A 11 -14.64 -4.54 -26.28
CA ILE A 11 -13.35 -5.09 -25.84
C ILE A 11 -13.34 -6.61 -26.10
N SER A 12 -12.34 -7.11 -26.84
CA SER A 12 -12.23 -8.54 -27.12
C SER A 12 -11.86 -9.33 -25.87
N ARG A 13 -12.22 -10.63 -25.77
CA ARG A 13 -11.87 -11.49 -24.62
C ARG A 13 -10.36 -11.50 -24.34
N ARG A 14 -9.53 -11.55 -25.38
CA ARG A 14 -8.06 -11.49 -25.26
C ARG A 14 -7.59 -10.16 -24.69
N GLU A 15 -8.27 -9.09 -25.05
CA GLU A 15 -7.97 -7.75 -24.58
C GLU A 15 -8.48 -7.52 -23.17
N LEU A 16 -9.63 -8.11 -22.82
CA LEU A 16 -10.11 -8.23 -21.44
C LEU A 16 -9.15 -9.04 -20.58
N PHE A 17 -8.61 -10.16 -21.07
CA PHE A 17 -7.58 -10.93 -20.35
C PHE A 17 -6.26 -10.17 -20.22
N ARG A 18 -5.80 -9.48 -21.27
CA ARG A 18 -4.62 -8.59 -21.18
C ARG A 18 -4.82 -7.44 -20.20
N ARG A 19 -6.03 -6.88 -20.12
CA ARG A 19 -6.38 -5.79 -19.21
C ARG A 19 -6.71 -6.29 -17.79
N GLY A 20 -7.19 -7.52 -17.65
CA GLY A 20 -7.67 -8.13 -16.40
C GLY A 20 -6.59 -8.92 -15.66
N ALA A 21 -5.55 -9.40 -16.33
CA ALA A 21 -4.42 -10.10 -15.69
C ALA A 21 -3.50 -9.21 -14.82
N GLY A 22 -3.96 -8.02 -14.42
CA GLY A 22 -3.16 -7.02 -13.72
C GLY A 22 -3.99 -6.06 -12.90
N ALA A 23 -5.02 -6.55 -12.20
CA ALA A 23 -5.80 -5.76 -11.25
C ALA A 23 -5.06 -5.50 -9.91
N GLY A 24 -3.79 -5.89 -9.79
CA GLY A 24 -2.91 -5.52 -8.68
C GLY A 24 -2.02 -4.31 -9.01
N ALA A 25 -1.56 -3.61 -7.99
CA ALA A 25 -0.56 -2.56 -8.13
C ALA A 25 0.73 -3.14 -8.73
N LEU A 26 0.93 -2.98 -10.05
CA LEU A 26 2.17 -3.35 -10.73
C LEU A 26 3.29 -2.42 -10.26
N LEU A 27 3.94 -2.80 -9.16
CA LEU A 27 5.16 -2.16 -8.67
C LEU A 27 6.36 -2.72 -9.44
N VAL A 28 7.10 -1.85 -10.10
CA VAL A 28 8.31 -2.19 -10.86
C VAL A 28 9.53 -1.72 -10.07
N VAL A 29 10.49 -2.61 -9.86
CA VAL A 29 11.78 -2.25 -9.28
C VAL A 29 12.74 -1.85 -10.40
N SER A 30 13.38 -0.68 -10.27
CA SER A 30 14.35 -0.17 -11.24
C SER A 30 15.49 0.54 -10.51
N GLY A 31 16.68 -0.05 -10.53
CA GLY A 31 17.83 0.48 -9.78
C GLY A 31 17.52 0.47 -8.28
N THR A 32 17.54 1.64 -7.63
CA THR A 32 17.19 1.83 -6.22
C THR A 32 15.75 2.31 -6.02
N ALA A 33 14.91 2.30 -7.06
CA ALA A 33 13.55 2.84 -7.01
C ALA A 33 12.48 1.75 -7.16
N VAL A 34 11.35 1.98 -6.50
CA VAL A 34 10.08 1.29 -6.73
C VAL A 34 9.15 2.24 -7.46
N LEU A 35 8.63 1.82 -8.61
CA LEU A 35 7.79 2.62 -9.49
C LEU A 35 6.39 2.03 -9.56
N SER A 36 5.37 2.88 -9.61
CA SER A 36 4.01 2.49 -10.01
C SER A 36 3.67 3.16 -11.34
N PRO A 37 3.93 2.51 -12.49
CA PRO A 37 3.68 3.12 -13.79
C PRO A 37 2.21 3.49 -14.00
N ARG A 38 1.30 2.66 -13.47
CA ARG A 38 -0.15 2.88 -13.56
C ARG A 38 -0.60 4.16 -12.86
N HIS A 39 0.05 4.52 -11.76
CA HIS A 39 -0.33 5.67 -10.93
C HIS A 39 0.69 6.82 -10.99
N ALA A 40 1.67 6.73 -11.90
CA ALA A 40 2.68 7.74 -12.19
C ALA A 40 3.43 8.28 -10.96
N TRP A 41 3.85 7.39 -10.06
CA TRP A 41 4.72 7.74 -8.93
C TRP A 41 5.90 6.78 -8.80
N GLY A 42 6.94 7.25 -8.12
CA GLY A 42 8.12 6.46 -7.77
C GLY A 42 8.61 6.79 -6.36
N LEU A 43 9.26 5.83 -5.73
CA LEU A 43 9.86 5.95 -4.41
C LEU A 43 11.27 5.38 -4.46
N GLU A 44 12.26 6.19 -4.10
CA GLU A 44 13.66 5.76 -4.00
C GLU A 44 13.93 5.17 -2.61
N THR A 45 14.68 4.08 -2.55
CA THR A 45 15.23 3.52 -1.31
C THR A 45 16.65 4.00 -1.08
N THR A 46 17.03 4.09 0.19
CA THR A 46 18.36 4.54 0.62
C THR A 46 19.12 3.41 1.30
N ALA A 47 18.49 2.67 2.22
CA ALA A 47 19.13 1.65 3.02
C ALA A 47 18.58 0.25 2.78
N LEU A 48 17.27 0.13 2.55
CA LEU A 48 16.59 -1.11 2.22
C LEU A 48 16.70 -1.43 0.74
N LYS A 49 16.61 -2.72 0.41
CA LYS A 49 16.49 -3.15 -0.97
C LYS A 49 15.17 -2.67 -1.57
N PRO A 50 15.14 -2.26 -2.84
CA PRO A 50 13.90 -1.84 -3.49
C PRO A 50 12.88 -2.98 -3.62
N GLU A 51 13.32 -4.24 -3.70
CA GLU A 51 12.43 -5.41 -3.65
C GLU A 51 11.75 -5.52 -2.28
N THR A 52 12.52 -5.36 -1.19
CA THR A 52 12.03 -5.32 0.18
C THR A 52 10.98 -4.21 0.33
N MET A 53 11.29 -3.01 -0.16
CA MET A 53 10.37 -1.88 -0.15
C MET A 53 9.09 -2.17 -0.94
N ALA A 54 9.17 -2.76 -2.13
CA ALA A 54 8.00 -3.11 -2.90
C ALA A 54 7.12 -4.16 -2.20
N THR A 55 7.71 -5.10 -1.46
CA THR A 55 6.96 -6.06 -0.63
C THR A 55 6.32 -5.38 0.57
N LEU A 56 6.99 -4.43 1.22
CA LEU A 56 6.40 -3.62 2.30
C LEU A 56 5.18 -2.82 1.83
N ILE A 57 5.21 -2.26 0.62
CA ILE A 57 4.07 -1.51 0.06
C ILE A 57 2.86 -2.43 -0.14
N GLN A 58 3.07 -3.63 -0.70
CA GLN A 58 2.00 -4.62 -0.85
C GLN A 58 1.46 -5.07 0.51
N MET A 59 2.36 -5.43 1.44
CA MET A 59 2.01 -5.82 2.80
C MET A 59 1.22 -4.73 3.52
N ALA A 60 1.60 -3.46 3.36
CA ALA A 60 0.90 -2.34 3.99
C ALA A 60 -0.56 -2.23 3.53
N ARG A 61 -0.80 -2.47 2.23
CA ARG A 61 -2.15 -2.50 1.67
C ARG A 61 -2.96 -3.67 2.22
N ASP A 62 -2.36 -4.84 2.35
CA ASP A 62 -3.04 -6.03 2.87
C ASP A 62 -3.31 -5.94 4.39
N VAL A 63 -2.49 -5.21 5.16
CA VAL A 63 -2.67 -5.00 6.61
C VAL A 63 -3.75 -3.96 6.92
N TYR A 64 -3.86 -2.89 6.12
CA TYR A 64 -4.91 -1.88 6.24
C TYR A 64 -5.59 -1.67 4.88
N PRO A 65 -6.53 -2.54 4.47
CA PRO A 65 -7.06 -2.58 3.10
C PRO A 65 -8.13 -1.51 2.85
N HIS A 66 -7.70 -0.26 2.63
CA HIS A 66 -8.61 0.83 2.27
C HIS A 66 -8.69 1.01 0.75
N ASP A 67 -9.81 0.61 0.15
CA ASP A 67 -10.05 0.71 -1.29
C ASP A 67 -9.91 2.14 -1.84
N GLN A 68 -10.41 3.12 -1.08
CA GLN A 68 -10.43 4.52 -1.49
C GLN A 68 -9.07 5.23 -1.36
N VAL A 69 -8.11 4.64 -0.65
CA VAL A 69 -6.79 5.24 -0.41
C VAL A 69 -5.82 4.82 -1.52
N PRO A 70 -5.25 5.75 -2.31
CA PRO A 70 -4.24 5.42 -3.32
C PRO A 70 -2.94 4.82 -2.73
N ASP A 71 -2.33 3.87 -3.46
CA ASP A 71 -1.11 3.15 -3.03
C ASP A 71 0.08 4.04 -2.69
N ARG A 72 0.17 5.24 -3.27
CA ARG A 72 1.23 6.20 -2.96
C ARG A 72 1.30 6.54 -1.47
N PHE A 73 0.16 6.55 -0.78
CA PHE A 73 0.10 6.86 0.64
C PHE A 73 0.65 5.72 1.50
N TYR A 74 0.48 4.46 1.06
CA TYR A 74 1.13 3.30 1.66
C TYR A 74 2.64 3.34 1.42
N ALA A 75 3.07 3.70 0.21
CA ALA A 75 4.49 3.89 -0.12
C ALA A 75 5.17 4.95 0.76
N ILE A 76 4.51 6.11 0.97
CA ILE A 76 4.98 7.13 1.90
C ILE A 76 5.04 6.59 3.33
N ALA A 77 4.02 5.86 3.78
CA ALA A 77 3.96 5.34 5.15
C ALA A 77 5.13 4.38 5.46
N VAL A 78 5.43 3.46 4.55
CA VAL A 78 6.52 2.49 4.75
C VAL A 78 7.92 3.05 4.48
N LYS A 79 8.04 4.22 3.83
CA LYS A 79 9.33 4.92 3.62
C LYS A 79 10.08 5.17 4.93
N SER A 80 9.36 5.40 6.02
CA SER A 80 9.93 5.60 7.37
C SER A 80 10.79 4.43 7.86
N HIS A 81 10.51 3.19 7.40
CA HIS A 81 11.36 2.03 7.72
C HIS A 81 12.71 2.09 7.00
N ASP A 82 12.77 2.62 5.78
CA ASP A 82 14.01 2.82 5.04
C ASP A 82 14.87 3.93 5.67
N GLU A 83 14.25 5.02 6.10
CA GLU A 83 14.93 6.11 6.80
C GLU A 83 15.46 5.69 8.18
N THR A 84 14.72 4.81 8.86
CA THR A 84 15.18 4.20 10.12
C THR A 84 16.32 3.22 9.86
N ALA A 85 16.19 2.35 8.86
CA ALA A 85 17.23 1.41 8.44
C ALA A 85 18.54 2.07 8.02
N ALA A 86 18.51 3.32 7.53
CA ALA A 86 19.71 4.10 7.21
C ALA A 86 20.53 4.50 8.44
N ARG A 87 19.91 4.52 9.63
CA ARG A 87 20.50 4.97 10.89
C ARG A 87 20.62 3.85 11.93
N ASP A 88 19.88 2.77 11.76
CA ASP A 88 19.83 1.63 12.66
C ASP A 88 19.99 0.32 11.88
N ALA A 89 21.16 -0.32 12.05
CA ALA A 89 21.48 -1.58 11.40
C ALA A 89 20.62 -2.76 11.90
N ALA A 90 20.21 -2.75 13.17
CA ALA A 90 19.35 -3.80 13.73
C ALA A 90 17.94 -3.69 13.16
N HIS A 91 17.42 -2.47 13.01
CA HIS A 91 16.14 -2.24 12.34
C HIS A 91 16.19 -2.64 10.87
N LYS A 92 17.29 -2.33 10.17
CA LYS A 92 17.51 -2.79 8.79
C LYS A 92 17.45 -4.31 8.69
N GLU A 93 18.16 -5.01 9.57
CA GLU A 93 18.18 -6.47 9.61
C GLU A 93 16.79 -7.06 9.93
N LEU A 94 16.06 -6.47 10.89
CA LEU A 94 14.69 -6.87 11.22
C LEU A 94 13.78 -6.84 9.98
N ILE A 95 13.84 -5.77 9.20
CA ILE A 95 12.99 -5.58 8.02
C ILE A 95 13.40 -6.51 6.88
N GLU A 96 14.69 -6.57 6.53
CA GLU A 96 15.19 -7.39 5.43
C GLU A 96 14.97 -8.89 5.71
N ASN A 97 15.25 -9.35 6.93
CA ASN A 97 15.03 -10.76 7.30
C ASN A 97 13.54 -11.09 7.40
N GLY A 98 12.72 -10.15 7.88
CA GLY A 98 11.27 -10.31 7.95
C GLY A 98 10.63 -10.49 6.56
N VAL A 99 11.01 -9.65 5.59
CA VAL A 99 10.56 -9.81 4.21
C VAL A 99 11.08 -11.10 3.60
N ALA A 100 12.33 -11.49 3.86
CA ALA A 100 12.86 -12.76 3.37
C ALA A 100 12.12 -13.98 3.94
N ASP A 101 11.72 -13.97 5.22
CA ASP A 101 10.86 -15.01 5.80
C ASP A 101 9.47 -15.03 5.16
N LEU A 102 8.86 -13.85 4.98
CA LEU A 102 7.55 -13.70 4.34
C LEU A 102 7.55 -14.24 2.90
N ASP A 103 8.56 -13.88 2.10
CA ASP A 103 8.72 -14.37 0.73
C ASP A 103 8.93 -15.89 0.70
N ARG A 104 9.75 -16.43 1.62
CA ARG A 104 9.97 -17.88 1.71
C ARG A 104 8.68 -18.64 2.04
N ARG A 105 7.86 -18.13 2.97
CA ARG A 105 6.56 -18.75 3.32
C ARG A 105 5.57 -18.71 2.16
N SER A 106 5.70 -17.73 1.28
CA SER A 106 4.83 -17.53 0.11
C SER A 106 5.20 -18.41 -1.08
N GLY A 107 6.35 -19.09 -1.03
CA GLY A 107 6.77 -20.03 -2.07
C GLY A 107 7.35 -19.37 -3.32
N ALA A 108 7.24 -20.06 -4.45
CA ALA A 108 7.80 -19.59 -5.71
C ALA A 108 7.11 -18.29 -6.17
N GLY A 109 7.89 -17.22 -6.34
CA GLY A 109 7.38 -15.89 -6.69
C GLY A 109 7.29 -14.91 -5.52
N GLY A 110 7.54 -15.38 -4.28
CA GLY A 110 7.50 -14.54 -3.09
C GLY A 110 6.10 -14.01 -2.75
N TYR A 111 6.00 -13.17 -1.74
CA TYR A 111 4.74 -12.67 -1.22
C TYR A 111 3.94 -11.89 -2.26
N ARG A 112 4.62 -11.07 -3.05
CA ARG A 112 4.03 -10.30 -4.16
C ARG A 112 3.60 -11.17 -5.34
N GLY A 113 4.06 -12.43 -5.39
CA GLY A 113 3.67 -13.41 -6.41
C GLY A 113 2.37 -14.15 -6.08
N LEU A 114 1.87 -14.04 -4.84
CA LEU A 114 0.57 -14.58 -4.44
C LEU A 114 -0.55 -13.83 -5.16
N GLY A 115 -1.52 -14.57 -5.71
CA GLY A 115 -2.54 -14.00 -6.59
C GLY A 115 -3.63 -13.29 -5.80
N TRP A 116 -4.36 -14.05 -4.99
CA TRP A 116 -5.52 -13.54 -4.26
C TRP A 116 -5.12 -12.91 -2.93
N GLU A 117 -5.85 -11.87 -2.53
CA GLU A 117 -5.64 -11.22 -1.23
C GLU A 117 -5.78 -12.20 -0.07
N GLU A 118 -6.73 -13.13 -0.16
CA GLU A 118 -6.96 -14.18 0.84
C GLU A 118 -5.71 -15.05 1.05
N GLU A 119 -4.96 -15.34 -0.01
CA GLU A 119 -3.69 -16.09 0.07
C GLU A 119 -2.62 -15.27 0.79
N ARG A 120 -2.51 -13.98 0.45
CA ARG A 120 -1.58 -13.05 1.11
C ARG A 120 -1.90 -12.89 2.60
N VAL A 121 -3.16 -12.65 2.93
CA VAL A 121 -3.64 -12.55 4.32
C VAL A 121 -3.40 -13.84 5.09
N ALA A 122 -3.59 -15.01 4.48
CA ALA A 122 -3.31 -16.30 5.12
C ALA A 122 -1.83 -16.43 5.52
N VAL A 123 -0.89 -15.94 4.72
CA VAL A 123 0.54 -15.92 5.08
C VAL A 123 0.84 -14.85 6.13
N LEU A 124 0.24 -13.66 6.04
CA LEU A 124 0.40 -12.61 7.06
C LEU A 124 -0.03 -13.07 8.45
N ARG A 125 -1.14 -13.82 8.56
CA ARG A 125 -1.60 -14.41 9.83
C ARG A 125 -0.58 -15.35 10.45
N GLN A 126 0.25 -16.03 9.66
CA GLN A 126 1.30 -16.92 10.19
C GLN A 126 2.45 -16.14 10.85
N ILE A 127 2.61 -14.86 10.53
CA ILE A 127 3.68 -14.01 11.05
C ILE A 127 3.16 -12.88 11.94
N GLU A 128 1.87 -12.83 12.25
CA GLU A 128 1.25 -11.67 12.89
C GLU A 128 1.81 -11.36 14.29
N GLU A 129 2.29 -12.38 15.00
CA GLU A 129 2.93 -12.22 16.32
C GLU A 129 4.43 -11.87 16.23
N THR A 130 5.02 -11.85 15.03
CA THR A 130 6.45 -11.60 14.86
C THR A 130 6.80 -10.12 15.09
N PRO A 131 8.02 -9.82 15.59
CA PRO A 131 8.49 -8.43 15.71
C PRO A 131 8.46 -7.65 14.40
N PHE A 132 8.75 -8.31 13.27
CA PHE A 132 8.70 -7.71 11.94
C PHE A 132 7.27 -7.24 11.60
N PHE A 133 6.28 -8.11 11.73
CA PHE A 133 4.89 -7.76 11.44
C PHE A 133 4.40 -6.64 12.35
N GLN A 134 4.67 -6.72 13.65
CA GLN A 134 4.26 -5.68 14.59
C GLN A 134 4.95 -4.33 14.34
N ALA A 135 6.22 -4.33 13.93
CA ALA A 135 6.92 -3.10 13.55
C ALA A 135 6.27 -2.43 12.33
N VAL A 136 5.96 -3.20 11.28
CA VAL A 136 5.28 -2.68 10.07
C VAL A 136 3.86 -2.21 10.42
N ARG A 137 3.07 -3.03 11.11
CA ARG A 137 1.69 -2.69 11.52
C ARG A 137 1.64 -1.44 12.38
N GLY A 138 2.54 -1.32 13.36
CA GLY A 138 2.63 -0.16 14.24
C GLY A 138 3.08 1.10 13.50
N GLY A 139 4.08 0.98 12.62
CA GLY A 139 4.55 2.08 11.77
C GLY A 139 3.44 2.64 10.88
N LEU A 140 2.59 1.77 10.32
CA LEU A 140 1.47 2.16 9.47
C LEU A 140 0.39 2.95 10.19
N VAL A 141 0.11 2.69 11.48
CA VAL A 141 -0.89 3.48 12.24
C VAL A 141 -0.52 4.97 12.22
N VAL A 142 0.76 5.28 12.43
CA VAL A 142 1.21 6.67 12.41
C VAL A 142 1.46 7.14 10.98
N GLY A 143 2.16 6.33 10.18
CA GLY A 143 2.60 6.71 8.84
C GLY A 143 1.45 6.90 7.84
N LEU A 144 0.39 6.08 7.90
CA LEU A 144 -0.74 6.15 6.97
C LEU A 144 -1.74 7.23 7.38
N TYR A 145 -2.24 7.19 8.62
CA TYR A 145 -3.34 8.06 9.05
C TYR A 145 -2.91 9.49 9.39
N ASN A 146 -1.61 9.76 9.56
CA ASN A 146 -1.10 11.11 9.81
C ASN A 146 -0.75 11.90 8.53
N GLN A 147 -1.17 11.41 7.36
CA GLN A 147 -1.06 12.14 6.09
C GLN A 147 -2.32 13.00 5.90
N LYS A 148 -2.18 14.32 5.92
CA LYS A 148 -3.34 15.23 5.90
C LYS A 148 -4.23 15.04 4.66
N GLU A 149 -3.63 14.63 3.54
CA GLU A 149 -4.32 14.36 2.29
C GLU A 149 -5.24 13.13 2.37
N VAL A 150 -5.08 12.23 3.34
CA VAL A 150 -5.99 11.08 3.53
C VAL A 150 -7.17 11.38 4.44
N TRP A 151 -7.11 12.44 5.24
CA TRP A 151 -8.15 12.76 6.24
C TRP A 151 -9.55 12.91 5.65
N PRO A 152 -9.76 13.58 4.50
CA PRO A 152 -11.09 13.69 3.90
C PRO A 152 -11.68 12.34 3.47
N ILE A 153 -10.84 11.35 3.14
CA ILE A 153 -11.29 10.00 2.77
C ILE A 153 -11.93 9.31 3.98
N PHE A 154 -11.44 9.60 5.19
CA PHE A 154 -11.92 9.03 6.43
C PHE A 154 -12.96 9.89 7.15
N GLY A 155 -13.38 11.01 6.55
CA GLY A 155 -14.27 11.98 7.22
C GLY A 155 -13.63 12.64 8.45
N TYR A 156 -12.30 12.72 8.51
CA TYR A 156 -11.59 13.39 9.61
C TYR A 156 -11.41 14.88 9.32
N GLU A 157 -11.99 15.72 10.17
CA GLU A 157 -12.03 17.19 10.04
C GLU A 157 -10.72 17.92 10.40
N GLY A 158 -9.64 17.17 10.65
CA GLY A 158 -8.31 17.70 10.99
C GLY A 158 -8.17 18.12 12.45
N GLU A 159 -6.98 18.58 12.87
CA GLU A 159 -6.68 18.71 14.30
C GLU A 159 -7.63 19.67 15.06
N SER A 160 -8.03 19.27 16.28
CA SER A 160 -9.01 20.01 17.09
C SER A 160 -8.38 21.10 17.97
N TYR A 161 -7.12 20.92 18.39
CA TYR A 161 -6.48 21.77 19.40
C TYR A 161 -6.25 23.22 18.94
N SER A 162 -5.65 23.42 17.76
CA SER A 162 -5.37 24.75 17.17
C SER A 162 -6.65 25.49 16.74
N LYS A 163 -7.79 24.88 16.99
CA LYS A 163 -9.05 25.02 16.28
C LYS A 163 -10.23 25.17 17.24
N GLY A 164 -10.00 25.16 18.56
CA GLY A 164 -11.04 25.37 19.56
C GLY A 164 -11.98 24.18 19.78
N GLY A 165 -11.60 22.97 19.34
CA GLY A 165 -12.43 21.76 19.44
C GLY A 165 -13.36 21.55 18.23
N TYR A 166 -14.17 20.48 18.30
CA TYR A 166 -15.13 20.10 17.25
C TYR A 166 -16.57 20.54 17.53
N ILE A 167 -16.88 21.07 18.73
CA ILE A 167 -18.27 21.42 19.14
C ILE A 167 -18.99 22.28 18.09
N ALA A 168 -18.29 23.21 17.44
CA ALA A 168 -18.84 24.06 16.38
C ALA A 168 -18.26 23.74 14.98
N ARG A 169 -17.59 22.59 14.81
CA ARG A 169 -16.98 22.14 13.55
C ARG A 169 -16.95 20.61 13.47
N GLY A 170 -18.08 20.00 13.13
CA GLY A 170 -18.11 18.59 12.78
C GLY A 170 -18.20 17.58 13.91
N PHE A 171 -18.44 18.01 15.16
CA PHE A 171 -18.82 17.07 16.23
C PHE A 171 -20.09 16.29 15.87
N ASP A 172 -21.05 16.94 15.21
CA ASP A 172 -22.35 16.36 14.81
C ASP A 172 -22.43 16.03 13.31
N ASP A 173 -21.34 16.14 12.54
CA ASP A 173 -21.31 15.86 11.09
C ASP A 173 -21.16 14.33 10.82
N ILE A 174 -21.88 13.51 11.58
CA ILE A 174 -21.79 12.05 11.54
C ILE A 174 -23.00 11.48 10.80
N GLU A 175 -22.80 10.89 9.62
CA GLU A 175 -23.89 10.26 8.84
C GLU A 175 -24.22 8.82 9.28
N TRP A 176 -23.50 8.25 10.24
CA TRP A 176 -23.46 6.79 10.49
C TRP A 176 -23.82 6.34 11.92
N LEU A 177 -24.38 7.23 12.74
CA LEU A 177 -25.05 6.87 14.01
C LEU A 177 -26.57 7.03 13.87
#